data_AF-A0A388PAX0-F1
#
_entry.id   AF-A0A388PAX0-F1
#
_cell.length_a   1.000
_cell.length_b   1.000
_cell.length_c   1.000
_cell.angle_alpha   90.00
_cell.angle_beta   90.00
_cell.angle_gamma   90.00
#
_symmetry.space_group_name_H-M   'P 1'
#
loop_
_entity.id
_entity.type
_entity.pdbx_description
1 polymer ?
#
loop_
_entity_poly.entity_id
_entity_poly.type
_entity_poly.pdbx_seq_one_letter_code
_entity_poly.pdbx_strand_id
1 'polypeptide(L)' 'MKKDLARGRFFAGLSIFMFSILGIVVADNLLMTFIYWELVGFSSYMLIAHYFDKDYAAA' A
#
# COMPACT_ATOMS: atom_id res chain seq x y z
N MET A 1 10.20 -3.84 -16.45
CA MET A 1 11.48 -3.48 -15.79
C MET A 1 12.01 -4.69 -15.04
N LYS A 2 13.19 -5.19 -15.43
CA LYS A 2 13.87 -6.48 -15.16
C LYS A 2 13.77 -7.07 -13.74
N LYS A 3 14.12 -8.35 -13.61
CA LYS A 3 14.17 -9.18 -12.40
C LYS A 3 14.81 -8.44 -11.21
N ASP A 4 13.98 -7.85 -10.36
CA ASP A 4 14.36 -7.41 -9.03
C ASP A 4 13.52 -8.23 -8.05
N LEU A 5 14.16 -8.92 -7.10
CA LEU A 5 13.51 -9.65 -6.01
C LEU A 5 12.49 -8.77 -5.23
N ALA A 6 12.61 -7.45 -5.37
CA ALA A 6 11.69 -6.44 -4.86
C ALA A 6 10.30 -6.40 -5.51
N ARG A 7 10.07 -6.98 -6.72
CA ARG A 7 8.73 -6.98 -7.35
C ARG A 7 7.66 -7.64 -6.47
N GLY A 8 8.02 -8.70 -5.75
CA GLY A 8 7.10 -9.37 -4.83
C GLY A 8 6.62 -8.43 -3.72
N ARG A 9 7.50 -7.58 -3.20
CA ARG A 9 7.16 -6.58 -2.17
C ARG A 9 6.27 -5.47 -2.71
N PHE A 10 6.53 -4.99 -3.94
CA PHE A 10 5.68 -4.01 -4.59
C PHE A 10 4.26 -4.56 -4.85
N PHE A 11 4.17 -5.77 -5.41
CA PHE A 11 2.89 -6.40 -5.71
C PHE A 11 2.10 -6.76 -4.45
N ALA A 12 2.78 -7.22 -3.39
CA ALA A 12 2.15 -7.45 -2.08
C ALA A 12 1.62 -6.14 -1.47
N GLY A 13 2.39 -5.04 -1.55
CA GLY A 13 1.92 -3.71 -1.14
C GLY A 13 0.70 -3.26 -1.95
N LEU A 14 0.71 -3.47 -3.27
CA LEU A 14 -0.39 -3.12 -4.17
C LEU A 14 -1.67 -3.92 -3.84
N SER A 15 -1.54 -5.22 -3.54
CA SER A 15 -2.66 -6.08 -3.15
C SER A 15 -3.27 -5.66 -1.80
N ILE A 16 -2.44 -5.27 -0.83
CA ILE A 16 -2.92 -4.74 0.47
C ILE A 16 -3.63 -3.41 0.28
N PHE A 17 -3.14 -2.54 -0.60
CA PHE A 17 -3.79 -1.28 -0.93
C PHE A 17 -5.19 -1.49 -1.54
N MET A 18 -5.31 -2.37 -2.54
CA MET A 18 -6.61 -2.74 -3.11
C MET A 18 -7.54 -3.37 -2.07
N PHE A 19 -7.02 -4.22 -1.19
CA PHE A 19 -7.80 -4.83 -0.12
C PHE A 19 -8.34 -3.78 0.85
N SER A 20 -7.54 -2.77 1.20
CA SER A 20 -7.94 -1.71 2.11
C SER A 20 -9.05 -0.81 1.52
N ILE A 21 -9.01 -0.54 0.21
CA ILE A 21 -10.09 0.18 -0.49
C ILE A 21 -11.36 -0.68 -0.64
N LEU A 22 -11.23 -1.99 -0.85
CA LEU A 22 -12.41 -2.87 -0.84
C LEU A 22 -13.02 -2.96 0.56
N GLY A 23 -12.19 -3.02 1.61
CA GLY A 23 -12.62 -3.05 3.00
C GLY A 23 -13.39 -1.79 3.41
N ILE A 24 -12.95 -0.60 2.96
CA ILE A 24 -13.66 0.65 3.27
C ILE A 24 -15.01 0.78 2.53
N VAL A 25 -15.14 0.19 1.33
CA VAL A 25 -16.41 0.19 0.55
C VAL A 25 -17.44 -0.78 1.14
N VAL A 26 -17.00 -1.88 1.75
CA VAL A 26 -17.88 -2.88 2.40
C VAL A 26 -18.17 -2.53 3.87
N ALA A 27 -17.47 -1.54 4.43
CA ALA A 27 -17.68 -1.12 5.81
C ALA A 27 -19.05 -0.44 6.00
N ASP A 28 -19.92 -1.09 6.77
CA ASP A 28 -21.27 -0.60 7.10
C ASP A 28 -21.30 0.25 8.39
N ASN A 29 -20.15 0.39 9.07
CA ASN A 29 -20.03 1.08 10.35
C ASN A 29 -18.87 2.08 10.37
N LEU A 30 -19.11 3.24 10.99
CA LEU A 30 -18.12 4.32 11.15
C LEU A 30 -16.80 3.84 11.78
N LEU A 31 -16.88 2.89 12.71
CA LEU A 31 -15.72 2.25 13.34
C LEU A 31 -14.92 1.37 12.36
N MET A 32 -15.59 0.59 11.52
CA MET A 32 -14.92 -0.21 10.48
C MET A 32 -14.28 0.68 9.43
N THR A 33 -14.98 1.74 9.01
CA THR A 33 -14.44 2.74 8.09
C THR A 33 -13.18 3.39 8.65
N PHE A 34 -13.15 3.73 9.95
CA PHE A 34 -11.98 4.34 10.59
C PHE A 34 -10.76 3.40 10.60
N ILE A 35 -10.96 2.12 10.89
CA ILE A 35 -9.88 1.10 10.86
C ILE A 35 -9.33 0.93 9.44
N TYR A 36 -10.21 0.78 8.43
CA TYR A 36 -9.78 0.65 7.05
C TYR A 36 -9.16 1.94 6.50
N TRP A 37 -9.58 3.10 7.00
CA TRP A 37 -8.97 4.39 6.69
C TRP A 37 -7.51 4.43 7.15
N GLU A 38 -7.22 4.01 8.38
CA GLU A 38 -5.83 3.94 8.87
C GLU A 38 -4.99 2.95 8.06
N LEU A 39 -5.54 1.77 7.70
CA LEU A 39 -4.86 0.82 6.84
C LEU A 39 -4.57 1.39 5.44
N VAL A 40 -5.49 2.16 4.85
CA VAL A 40 -5.27 2.82 3.54
C VAL A 40 -4.09 3.79 3.65
N GLY A 41 -4.05 4.60 4.72
CA GLY A 41 -2.94 5.52 4.99
C GLY A 41 -1.61 4.80 5.17
N PHE A 42 -1.60 3.74 5.98
CA PHE A 42 -0.41 2.90 6.22
C PHE A 42 0.09 2.20 4.96
N SER A 43 -0.81 1.62 4.16
CA SER A 43 -0.47 0.95 2.91
C SER A 43 0.09 1.92 1.88
N SER A 44 -0.44 3.16 1.82
CA SER A 44 0.09 4.23 0.96
C SER A 44 1.51 4.61 1.37
N TYR A 45 1.76 4.79 2.68
CA TYR A 45 3.09 5.07 3.20
C TYR A 45 4.08 3.95 2.90
N MET A 46 3.68 2.67 3.08
CA MET A 46 4.52 1.52 2.76
C MET A 46 4.86 1.43 1.26
N LEU A 47 3.92 1.79 0.38
CA LEU A 47 4.16 1.82 -1.07
C LEU A 47 5.14 2.93 -1.48
N ILE A 48 4.99 4.11 -0.88
CA ILE A 48 5.90 5.25 -1.11
C ILE A 48 7.30 4.94 -0.57
N ALA A 49 7.39 4.32 0.62
CA ALA A 49 8.66 3.89 1.21
C ALA A 49 9.38 2.81 0.39
N HIS A 50 8.65 1.99 -0.38
CA HIS A 50 9.25 1.01 -1.29
C HIS A 50 10.05 1.66 -2.42
N TYR A 51 9.66 2.86 -2.86
CA TYR A 51 10.33 3.62 -3.91
C TYR A 51 11.45 4.53 -3.40
N PHE A 52 11.47 4.86 -2.10
CA PHE A 52 12.47 5.77 -1.54
C PHE A 52 13.91 5.20 -1.61
N ASP A 53 14.07 3.89 -1.64
CA ASP A 53 15.39 3.22 -1.75
C ASP A 53 15.95 3.19 -3.19
N LYS A 54 15.12 3.46 -4.22
CA LYS A 54 15.55 3.30 -5.63
C LYS A 54 15.70 4.59 -6.43
N ASP A 55 15.10 5.71 -6.02
CA ASP A 55 15.15 6.96 -6.81
C ASP A 55 16.09 8.04 -6.22
N TYR A 56 16.48 7.99 -4.94
CA TYR A 56 17.39 9.00 -4.36
C TYR A 56 18.88 8.71 -4.57
N ALA A 57 19.26 7.60 -5.21
CA ALA A 57 20.64 7.30 -5.62
C ALA A 57 20.92 7.61 -7.10
N ALA A 58 20.09 8.43 -7.75
CA ALA A 58 20.28 8.87 -9.15
C ALA A 58 19.88 10.34 -9.40
N ALA A 59 20.13 11.23 -8.43
CA ALA A 59 20.16 12.67 -8.65
C ALA A 59 21.40 13.29 -7.99
#